data_AF-A0AAN9ILD6-F1
#
_entry.id   AF-A0AAN9ILD6-F1
#
_cell.length_a   1.000
_cell.length_b   1.000
_cell.length_c   1.000
_cell.angle_alpha   90.00
_cell.angle_beta   90.00
_cell.angle_gamma   90.00
#
_symmetry.space_group_name_H-M   'P 1'
#
loop_
_entity.id
_entity.type
_entity.pdbx_description
1 polymer ?
#
loop_
_entity_poly.entity_id
_entity_poly.type
_entity_poly.pdbx_seq_one_letter_code
_entity_poly.pdbx_strand_id
1 'polypeptide(L)'
;MNSYQSLFGKEKPGGVRYLGRIITPTILKKNEEIVVIKKQHASEIASLESKVGVMQNEMDGLKSIVKCLLGQSIPRVDIDALATRLGCNFGDANSAPDVPSHGEV
;
A
#
# COMPACT_ATOMS: atom_id res chain seq x y z
N MET A 1 -37.82 -31.93 28.21
CA MET A 1 -37.41 -30.89 27.24
C MET A 1 -35.90 -30.78 27.30
N ASN A 2 -35.24 -30.98 26.17
CA ASN A 2 -33.78 -31.10 26.11
C ASN A 2 -33.21 -29.67 26.17
N SER A 3 -32.22 -29.43 27.03
CA SER A 3 -31.63 -28.09 27.28
C SER A 3 -31.23 -27.36 25.99
N TYR A 4 -30.79 -28.11 24.98
CA TYR A 4 -30.51 -27.63 23.62
C TYR A 4 -31.72 -27.01 22.92
N GLN A 5 -32.91 -27.62 23.00
CA GLN A 5 -34.10 -27.10 22.32
C GLN A 5 -34.66 -25.84 23.00
N SER A 6 -34.39 -25.67 24.30
CA SER A 6 -34.74 -24.45 25.04
C SER A 6 -33.86 -23.25 24.63
N LEU A 7 -32.56 -23.50 24.44
CA LEU A 7 -31.59 -22.46 24.08
C LEU A 7 -31.65 -22.06 22.59
N PHE A 8 -31.83 -23.03 21.69
CA PHE A 8 -31.76 -22.81 20.24
C PHE A 8 -33.13 -22.74 19.55
N GLY A 9 -34.21 -23.09 20.25
CA GLY A 9 -35.56 -23.15 19.67
C GLY A 9 -35.67 -24.18 18.55
N LYS A 10 -36.69 -24.03 17.68
CA LYS A 10 -36.84 -24.84 16.45
C LYS A 10 -35.88 -24.36 15.37
N GLU A 11 -34.59 -24.49 15.61
CA GLU A 11 -33.57 -24.07 14.66
C GLU A 11 -33.56 -24.99 13.43
N LYS A 12 -33.36 -24.41 12.23
CA LYS A 12 -33.29 -25.20 11.00
C LYS A 12 -32.00 -26.03 11.00
N PRO A 13 -32.01 -27.29 10.53
CA PRO A 13 -30.80 -28.09 10.41
C PRO A 13 -29.71 -27.34 9.63
N GLY A 14 -28.51 -27.21 10.22
CA GLY A 14 -27.34 -26.62 9.56
C GLY A 14 -27.17 -25.10 9.73
N GLY A 15 -28.00 -24.42 10.54
CA GLY A 15 -27.77 -23.04 10.95
C GLY A 15 -27.73 -22.91 12.47
N VAL A 16 -26.89 -22.03 13.01
CA VAL A 16 -26.84 -21.71 14.44
C VAL A 16 -27.03 -20.21 14.62
N ARG A 17 -27.87 -19.80 15.58
CA ARG A 17 -28.15 -18.40 15.87
C ARG A 17 -27.07 -17.85 16.77
N TYR A 18 -26.29 -16.91 16.25
CA TYR A 18 -25.26 -16.17 16.96
C TYR A 18 -25.52 -14.67 16.83
N LEU A 19 -25.55 -13.95 17.95
CA LEU A 19 -25.86 -12.51 17.99
C LEU A 19 -27.13 -12.12 17.21
N GLY A 20 -28.16 -12.96 17.30
CA GLY A 20 -29.44 -12.74 16.61
C GLY A 20 -29.45 -13.10 15.11
N ARG A 21 -28.31 -13.46 14.51
CA ARG A 21 -28.21 -13.88 13.10
C ARG A 21 -28.06 -15.39 12.97
N ILE A 22 -28.64 -15.98 11.94
CA ILE A 22 -28.39 -17.38 11.59
C ILE A 22 -27.05 -17.44 10.87
N ILE A 23 -26.10 -18.15 11.46
CA ILE A 23 -24.80 -18.46 10.89
C ILE A 23 -24.90 -19.83 10.24
N THR A 24 -24.62 -19.87 8.94
CA THR A 24 -24.51 -21.12 8.19
C THR A 24 -23.03 -21.42 7.91
N PRO A 25 -22.64 -22.70 7.70
CA PRO A 25 -21.28 -23.06 7.30
C PRO A 25 -20.77 -22.29 6.07
N THR A 26 -21.66 -21.95 5.14
CA THR A 26 -21.34 -21.14 3.95
C THR A 26 -20.96 -19.69 4.28
N ILE A 27 -21.57 -19.08 5.30
CA ILE A 27 -21.21 -17.73 5.76
C ILE A 27 -19.82 -17.75 6.38
N LEU A 28 -19.52 -18.78 7.19
CA LEU A 28 -18.20 -18.94 7.80
C LEU A 28 -17.12 -19.08 6.73
N LYS A 29 -17.34 -19.95 5.74
CA LYS A 29 -16.40 -20.15 4.62
C LYS A 29 -16.15 -18.86 3.83
N LYS A 30 -17.21 -18.10 3.50
CA LYS A 30 -17.06 -16.81 2.82
C LYS A 30 -16.25 -15.80 3.62
N ASN A 31 -16.44 -15.76 4.94
CA ASN A 31 -15.67 -14.87 5.82
C ASN A 31 -14.18 -15.27 5.85
N GLU A 32 -13.87 -16.56 5.90
CA GLU A 32 -12.50 -17.07 5.80
C GLU A 32 -11.85 -16.69 4.45
N GLU A 33 -12.57 -16.88 3.34
CA GLU A 33 -12.11 -16.48 2.00
C GLU A 33 -11.81 -14.97 1.93
N ILE A 34 -12.67 -14.12 2.53
CA ILE A 34 -12.44 -12.66 2.61
C ILE A 34 -11.15 -12.34 3.37
N VAL A 35 -10.88 -13.02 4.48
CA VAL A 35 -9.65 -12.81 5.26
C VAL A 35 -8.42 -13.19 4.45
N VAL A 36 -8.47 -14.32 3.74
CA VAL A 36 -7.37 -14.77 2.86
C VAL A 36 -7.11 -13.76 1.75
N ILE A 37 -8.15 -13.30 1.06
CA ILE A 37 -8.04 -12.29 -0.01
C ILE A 37 -7.42 -10.99 0.51
N LYS A 38 -7.88 -10.49 1.66
CA LYS A 38 -7.32 -9.28 2.28
C LYS A 38 -5.85 -9.42 2.61
N LYS A 39 -5.45 -10.58 3.16
CA LYS A 39 -4.05 -10.86 3.48
C LYS A 39 -3.18 -10.93 2.23
N GLN A 40 -3.67 -11.60 1.18
CA GLN A 40 -2.96 -11.70 -0.09
C GLN A 40 -2.76 -10.32 -0.72
N HIS A 41 -3.82 -9.50 -0.77
CA HIS A 41 -3.75 -8.15 -1.30
C HIS A 41 -2.77 -7.26 -0.53
N ALA A 42 -2.76 -7.33 0.80
CA ALA A 42 -1.79 -6.60 1.61
C ALA A 42 -0.34 -7.02 1.32
N SER A 43 -0.11 -8.32 1.10
CA SER A 43 1.22 -8.84 0.71
C SER A 43 1.64 -8.37 -0.68
N GLU A 44 0.71 -8.30 -1.63
CA GLU A 44 0.98 -7.82 -2.99
C GLU A 44 1.32 -6.33 -3.00
N ILE A 45 0.57 -5.51 -2.26
CA ILE A 45 0.87 -4.08 -2.08
C ILE A 45 2.28 -3.91 -1.52
N ALA A 46 2.61 -4.58 -0.42
CA ALA A 46 3.95 -4.48 0.18
C ALA A 46 5.07 -4.91 -0.79
N SER A 47 4.82 -5.94 -1.61
CA SER A 47 5.78 -6.38 -2.64
C SER A 47 5.97 -5.33 -3.73
N LEU A 48 4.88 -4.68 -4.18
CA LEU A 48 4.95 -3.63 -5.19
C LEU A 48 5.62 -2.36 -4.66
N GLU A 49 5.30 -1.94 -3.44
CA GLU A 49 5.95 -0.81 -2.77
C GLU A 49 7.46 -1.03 -2.65
N SER A 50 7.87 -2.24 -2.26
CA SER A 50 9.29 -2.60 -2.21
C SER A 50 9.97 -2.50 -3.58
N LYS A 51 9.34 -3.02 -4.65
CA LYS A 51 9.88 -2.93 -6.01
C LYS A 51 10.01 -1.49 -6.49
N VAL A 52 8.99 -0.65 -6.24
CA VAL A 52 9.02 0.78 -6.57
C VAL A 52 10.15 1.48 -5.82
N GLY A 53 10.34 1.16 -4.54
CA GLY A 53 11.45 1.70 -3.74
C GLY A 53 12.83 1.34 -4.30
N VAL A 54 13.04 0.09 -4.73
CA VAL A 54 14.29 -0.33 -5.39
C VAL A 54 14.50 0.44 -6.70
N MET A 55 13.47 0.53 -7.55
CA MET A 55 13.57 1.27 -8.81
C MET A 55 13.86 2.75 -8.60
N GLN A 56 13.28 3.37 -7.58
CA GLN A 56 13.55 4.77 -7.22
C GLN A 56 15.02 4.96 -6.84
N ASN A 57 15.57 4.07 -6.00
CA ASN A 57 16.98 4.11 -5.59
C ASN A 57 17.92 3.94 -6.79
N GLU A 58 17.62 3.02 -7.71
CA GLU A 58 18.41 2.80 -8.93
C GLU A 58 18.37 4.04 -9.85
N MET A 59 17.18 4.65 -10.02
CA MET A 59 17.03 5.88 -10.80
C MET A 59 17.81 7.04 -10.19
N ASP A 60 17.76 7.21 -8.86
CA ASP A 60 18.50 8.27 -8.18
C ASP A 60 20.02 8.06 -8.28
N GLY A 61 20.47 6.80 -8.19
CA GLY A 61 21.87 6.45 -8.45
C GLY A 61 22.32 6.80 -9.87
N LEU A 62 21.55 6.41 -10.88
CA LEU A 62 21.85 6.70 -12.28
C LEU A 62 21.88 8.22 -12.56
N LYS A 63 20.89 8.93 -12.03
CA LYS A 63 20.76 10.38 -12.10
C LYS A 63 21.98 11.10 -11.51
N SER A 64 22.48 10.62 -10.37
CA SER A 64 23.70 11.14 -9.73
C SER A 64 24.94 10.92 -10.61
N ILE A 65 25.10 9.72 -11.19
CA ILE A 65 26.20 9.40 -12.10
C ILE A 65 26.18 10.33 -13.33
N VAL A 66 25.01 10.52 -13.95
CA VAL A 66 24.85 11.41 -15.10
C VAL A 66 25.23 12.85 -14.75
N LYS A 67 24.75 13.38 -13.61
CA LYS A 67 25.11 14.72 -13.13
C LYS A 67 26.63 14.85 -12.94
N CYS A 68 27.28 13.84 -12.36
CA CYS A 68 28.73 13.82 -12.16
C CYS A 68 29.50 13.84 -13.49
N LEU A 69 29.15 12.98 -14.44
CA LEU A 69 29.82 12.89 -15.75
C LEU A 69 29.67 14.18 -16.56
N LEU A 70 28.48 14.80 -16.54
CA LEU A 70 28.25 16.08 -17.22
C LEU A 70 29.06 17.22 -16.60
N GLY A 71 29.13 17.28 -15.26
CA GLY A 71 29.95 18.27 -14.56
C GLY A 71 31.45 18.14 -14.85
N GLN A 72 31.96 16.90 -14.97
CA GLN A 72 33.37 16.65 -15.29
C GLN A 72 33.72 16.96 -16.75
N SER A 73 32.84 16.61 -17.69
CA SER A 73 33.12 16.74 -19.12
C SER A 73 32.96 18.17 -19.65
N ILE A 74 32.12 18.99 -19.01
CA ILE A 74 31.84 20.35 -19.46
C ILE A 74 31.82 21.30 -18.24
N PRO A 75 32.97 21.85 -17.82
CA PRO A 75 33.08 22.71 -16.64
C PRO A 75 32.33 24.06 -16.75
N ARG A 76 31.58 24.29 -17.83
CA ARG A 76 30.73 25.48 -18.07
C ARG A 76 29.25 25.15 -18.26
N VAL A 77 28.85 23.88 -18.17
CA VAL A 77 27.44 23.49 -18.29
C VAL A 77 26.76 23.74 -16.95
N ASP A 78 25.75 24.60 -16.97
CA ASP A 78 24.79 24.73 -15.88
C ASP A 78 23.83 23.52 -15.95
N ILE A 79 24.10 22.54 -15.09
CA ILE A 79 23.39 21.26 -15.06
C ILE A 79 21.93 21.48 -14.66
N ASP A 80 21.64 22.46 -13.80
CA ASP A 80 20.30 22.70 -13.27
C ASP A 80 19.41 23.44 -14.31
N ALA A 81 20.00 24.31 -15.13
CA ALA A 81 19.33 24.89 -16.29
C ALA A 81 19.04 23.83 -17.39
N LEU A 82 19.98 22.91 -17.62
CA LEU A 82 19.81 21.78 -18.56
C LEU A 82 18.71 20.82 -18.09
N ALA A 83 18.73 20.47 -16.81
CA ALA A 83 17.73 19.65 -16.14
C ALA A 83 16.31 20.19 -16.34
N THR A 84 16.13 21.50 -16.08
CA THR A 84 14.85 22.19 -16.27
C THR A 84 14.38 22.12 -17.72
N ARG A 85 15.28 22.31 -18.70
CA ARG A 85 14.97 22.20 -20.13
C ARG A 85 14.55 20.80 -20.57
N LEU A 86 15.07 19.77 -19.92
CA LEU A 86 14.76 18.37 -20.21
C LEU A 86 13.59 17.83 -19.38
N GLY A 87 13.01 18.64 -18.49
CA GLY A 87 11.95 18.21 -17.58
C GLY A 87 12.43 17.21 -16.52
N CYS A 88 13.73 17.18 -16.24
CA CYS A 88 14.32 16.30 -15.24
C CYS A 88 14.36 17.01 -13.89
N ASN A 89 13.59 16.53 -12.92
CA ASN A 89 13.62 17.06 -11.57
C ASN A 89 14.84 16.50 -10.84
N PHE A 90 16.00 17.16 -10.96
CA PHE A 90 17.19 16.82 -10.17
C PHE A 90 17.08 17.25 -8.71
N GLY A 91 15.97 16.90 -8.06
CA GLY A 91 15.72 17.25 -6.67
C GLY A 91 16.85 16.83 -5.74
N ASP A 92 17.27 17.76 -4.88
CA ASP A 92 18.17 17.53 -3.77
C ASP A 92 17.51 16.58 -2.76
N ALA A 93 18.27 15.62 -2.26
CA ALA A 93 17.82 14.52 -1.42
C ALA A 93 17.26 14.91 -0.02
N ASN A 94 16.90 16.17 0.23
CA ASN A 94 16.61 16.69 1.58
C ASN A 94 15.41 17.63 1.70
N SER A 95 14.33 17.45 0.92
CA SER A 95 13.07 18.16 1.24
C SER A 95 12.14 17.22 1.99
N ALA A 96 12.04 17.43 3.31
CA ALA A 96 11.05 16.82 4.18
C ALA A 96 9.62 17.05 3.63
N PRO A 97 8.66 16.15 3.92
CA PRO A 97 7.28 16.39 3.51
C PRO A 97 6.75 17.63 4.23
N ASP A 98 6.34 18.62 3.45
CA ASP A 98 5.60 19.78 3.93
C ASP A 98 4.26 19.27 4.47
N VAL A 99 4.13 19.21 5.80
CA VAL A 99 2.89 18.82 6.48
C VAL A 99 1.96 20.03 6.41
N PRO A 100 0.79 19.95 5.74
CA PRO A 100 -0.18 21.03 5.80
C PRO A 100 -0.69 21.15 7.23
N SER A 101 -0.36 22.27 7.88
CA SER A 101 -0.90 22.66 9.17
C SER A 101 -2.43 22.70 9.07
N HIS A 102 -3.08 22.02 10.00
CA HIS A 102 -4.50 22.16 10.28
C HIS A 102 -4.93 23.64 10.31
N GLY A 103 -6.03 23.94 9.64
CA GLY A 103 -6.87 25.10 9.90
C GLY A 103 -8.30 24.61 10.14
N GLU A 104 -8.78 24.76 11.37
CA GLU A 104 -10.15 24.49 11.80
C GLU A 104 -11.16 25.46 11.13
N VAL A 105 -12.34 24.93 10.75
CA VAL A 105 -13.67 25.34 11.24
C VAL A 105 -14.68 24.24 10.97
#